data_AF-A0AAW5QA54-F1
#
_entry.id   AF-A0AAW5QA54-F1
#
_cell.length_a   1.000
_cell.length_b   1.000
_cell.length_c   1.000
_cell.angle_alpha   90.00
_cell.angle_beta   90.00
_cell.angle_gamma   90.00
#
_symmetry.space_group_name_H-M   'P 1'
#
loop_
_entity.id
_entity.type
_entity.pdbx_description
1 polymer ?
#
loop_
_entity_poly.entity_id
_entity_poly.type
_entity_poly.pdbx_seq_one_letter_code
_entity_poly.pdbx_strand_id
1 'polypeptide(L)'
;AAAFGPRISETDGSVYPSARSVPRLGAGIGHALLGQVWRGNPWTAHYLDGADMETERTAGWLSGSCLLLRREAFDALGGFDERYFMYLEDVDLGDRLGRAGWQNVYVPDAVIHHDQGHAAKAVPEFTLRAHHRSAYLFQADRHPRTWQAPIRWALRAGLELRCRLAIRSARRATRPPRGRHG
;
A
#
# COMPACT_ATOMS: atom_id res chain seq x y z
N ALA A 1 19.79 2.84 -10.64
CA ALA A 1 18.87 2.56 -9.52
C ALA A 1 19.11 3.52 -8.35
N ALA A 2 18.05 3.87 -7.61
CA ALA A 2 18.11 4.74 -6.43
C ALA A 2 17.64 4.07 -5.14
N ALA A 3 16.79 3.05 -5.23
CA ALA A 3 16.34 2.28 -4.09
C ALA A 3 16.60 0.79 -4.32
N PHE A 4 17.04 0.11 -3.27
CA PHE A 4 17.23 -1.34 -3.23
C PHE A 4 16.51 -1.91 -2.03
N GLY A 5 15.72 -2.97 -2.25
CA GLY A 5 14.89 -3.60 -1.22
C GLY A 5 15.19 -5.09 -1.14
N PRO A 6 15.43 -5.65 0.06
CA PRO A 6 15.73 -7.06 0.25
C PRO A 6 14.47 -7.93 0.18
N ARG A 7 14.69 -9.25 0.08
CA ARG A 7 13.69 -10.26 0.45
C ARG A 7 13.39 -10.14 1.94
N ILE A 8 12.11 -10.12 2.28
CA ILE A 8 11.65 -10.09 3.67
C ILE A 8 11.05 -11.44 4.01
N SER A 9 11.70 -12.14 4.93
CA SER A 9 11.26 -13.43 5.44
C SER A 9 10.55 -13.23 6.77
N GLU A 10 9.33 -13.77 6.88
CA GLU A 10 8.55 -13.81 8.11
C GLU A 10 9.01 -14.97 9.00
N THR A 11 8.62 -14.92 10.27
CA THR A 11 8.95 -15.95 11.26
C THR A 11 8.32 -17.31 10.97
N ASP A 12 7.24 -17.34 10.19
CA ASP A 12 6.57 -18.57 9.72
C ASP A 12 7.19 -19.17 8.44
N GLY A 13 8.27 -18.57 7.94
CA GLY A 13 8.95 -18.99 6.72
C GLY A 13 8.31 -18.49 5.42
N SER A 14 7.20 -17.74 5.49
CA SER A 14 6.60 -17.09 4.32
C SER A 14 7.40 -15.86 3.89
N VAL A 15 7.26 -15.49 2.61
CA VAL A 15 7.89 -14.29 2.06
C VAL A 15 6.90 -13.15 2.06
N TYR A 16 7.25 -12.06 2.74
CA TYR A 16 6.45 -10.86 2.67
C TYR A 16 6.60 -10.20 1.30
N PRO A 17 5.49 -9.80 0.65
CA PRO A 17 5.53 -9.22 -0.68
C PRO A 17 6.06 -7.78 -0.65
N SER A 18 7.39 -7.64 -0.58
CA SER A 18 8.11 -6.39 -0.34
C SER A 18 8.39 -5.57 -1.61
N ALA A 19 8.03 -6.06 -2.80
CA ALA A 19 8.29 -5.38 -4.06
C ALA A 19 7.11 -5.49 -5.03
N ARG A 20 6.44 -4.36 -5.33
CA ARG A 20 5.19 -4.34 -6.10
C ARG A 20 5.11 -3.19 -7.08
N SER A 21 4.20 -3.31 -8.04
CA SER A 21 3.82 -2.22 -8.92
C SER A 21 3.07 -1.12 -8.15
N VAL A 22 3.23 0.14 -8.57
CA VAL A 22 2.52 1.28 -7.97
C VAL A 22 1.01 1.13 -8.22
N PRO A 23 0.15 1.22 -7.19
CA PRO A 23 -1.28 1.07 -7.35
C PRO A 23 -1.86 2.20 -8.21
N ARG A 24 -2.33 1.86 -9.41
CA ARG A 24 -3.07 2.77 -10.30
C ARG A 24 -4.57 2.69 -9.99
N LEU A 25 -5.26 3.84 -9.92
CA LEU A 25 -6.73 3.88 -9.71
C LEU A 25 -7.49 2.99 -10.69
N GLY A 26 -7.11 3.00 -11.97
CA GLY A 26 -7.75 2.17 -13.00
C GLY A 26 -7.54 0.67 -12.81
N ALA A 27 -6.40 0.25 -12.25
CA ALA A 27 -6.13 -1.16 -11.96
C ALA A 27 -6.94 -1.65 -10.75
N GLY A 28 -7.07 -0.84 -9.70
CA GLY A 28 -7.90 -1.17 -8.53
C GLY A 28 -9.39 -1.25 -8.85
N ILE A 29 -9.92 -0.30 -9.64
CA ILE A 29 -11.32 -0.32 -10.09
C ILE A 29 -11.57 -1.48 -11.05
N GLY A 30 -10.66 -1.71 -12.01
CA GLY A 30 -10.76 -2.83 -12.95
C GLY A 30 -10.73 -4.19 -12.26
N HIS A 31 -9.83 -4.39 -11.28
CA HIS A 31 -9.81 -5.61 -10.47
C HIS A 31 -11.10 -5.77 -9.64
N ALA A 32 -11.58 -4.70 -8.98
CA ALA A 32 -12.79 -4.76 -8.18
C ALA A 32 -14.05 -5.09 -9.01
N LEU A 33 -14.13 -4.61 -10.26
CA LEU A 33 -15.28 -4.83 -11.14
C LEU A 33 -15.19 -6.13 -11.95
N LEU A 34 -13.99 -6.52 -12.40
CA LEU A 34 -13.80 -7.62 -13.35
C LEU A 34 -13.08 -8.83 -12.75
N GLY A 35 -12.44 -8.70 -11.58
CA GLY A 35 -11.67 -9.77 -10.96
C GLY A 35 -12.50 -10.97 -10.53
N GLN A 36 -13.78 -10.76 -10.19
CA GLN A 36 -14.70 -11.85 -9.83
C GLN A 36 -15.23 -12.62 -11.05
N VAL A 37 -15.28 -11.98 -12.23
CA VAL A 37 -15.89 -12.54 -13.46
C VAL A 37 -14.84 -13.01 -14.45
N TRP A 38 -13.69 -12.33 -14.53
CA TRP A 38 -12.59 -12.63 -15.43
C TRP A 38 -11.25 -12.51 -14.70
N ARG A 39 -10.82 -13.62 -14.10
CA ARG A 39 -9.60 -13.68 -13.25
C ARG A 39 -8.30 -13.36 -14.00
N GLY A 40 -8.26 -13.53 -15.32
CA GLY A 40 -7.08 -13.27 -16.17
C GLY A 40 -7.06 -11.90 -16.85
N ASN A 41 -7.93 -10.96 -16.46
CA ASN A 41 -7.97 -9.64 -17.10
C ASN A 41 -6.68 -8.84 -16.84
N PRO A 42 -6.27 -7.92 -17.74
CA PRO A 42 -5.04 -7.14 -17.60
C PRO A 42 -4.93 -6.33 -16.30
N TRP A 43 -6.04 -5.91 -15.70
CA TRP A 43 -6.06 -5.17 -14.43
C TRP A 43 -5.81 -6.07 -13.22
N THR A 44 -6.36 -7.29 -13.21
CA THR A 44 -6.06 -8.32 -12.19
C THR A 44 -4.66 -8.86 -12.37
N ALA A 45 -4.20 -9.10 -13.60
CA ALA A 45 -2.83 -9.49 -13.88
C ALA A 45 -1.84 -8.43 -13.38
N HIS A 46 -2.11 -7.14 -13.62
CA HIS A 46 -1.27 -6.04 -13.10
C HIS A 46 -1.39 -5.85 -11.58
N TYR A 47 -2.48 -6.29 -10.96
CA TYR A 47 -2.61 -6.34 -9.49
C TYR A 47 -1.78 -7.48 -8.88
N LEU A 48 -1.65 -8.60 -9.60
CA LEU A 48 -0.84 -9.76 -9.23
C LEU A 48 0.63 -9.65 -9.67
N ASP A 49 0.93 -8.68 -10.55
CA ASP A 49 2.27 -8.37 -11.06
C ASP A 49 3.18 -7.94 -9.90
N GLY A 50 4.14 -8.80 -9.58
CA GLY A 50 5.03 -8.65 -8.43
C GLY A 50 4.85 -9.69 -7.31
N ALA A 51 4.13 -10.79 -7.55
CA ALA A 51 4.10 -11.95 -6.64
C ALA A 51 5.41 -12.75 -6.64
N ASP A 52 6.21 -12.67 -7.70
CA ASP A 52 7.53 -13.30 -7.74
C ASP A 52 8.52 -12.50 -6.87
N MET A 53 8.97 -13.17 -5.81
CA MET A 53 9.95 -12.70 -4.81
C MET A 53 11.28 -13.48 -4.91
N GLU A 54 11.47 -14.32 -5.91
CA GLU A 54 12.68 -15.12 -6.10
C GLU A 54 13.65 -14.50 -7.10
N THR A 55 13.16 -13.61 -7.99
CA THR A 55 13.97 -13.00 -9.05
C THR A 55 14.30 -11.54 -8.78
N GLU A 56 15.56 -11.13 -9.01
CA GLU A 56 15.95 -9.72 -9.02
C GLU A 56 15.22 -8.97 -10.14
N ARG A 57 14.59 -7.84 -9.81
CA ARG A 57 13.82 -7.06 -10.79
C ARG A 57 13.59 -5.63 -10.36
N THR A 58 13.19 -4.80 -11.31
CA THR A 58 12.63 -3.48 -10.98
C THR A 58 11.21 -3.60 -10.42
N ALA A 59 10.86 -2.67 -9.53
CA ALA A 59 9.55 -2.57 -8.92
C ALA A 59 9.03 -1.13 -8.96
N GLY A 60 7.71 -0.97 -8.81
CA GLY A 60 7.10 0.35 -8.68
C GLY A 60 7.41 0.99 -7.33
N TRP A 61 7.48 0.18 -6.27
CA TRP A 61 7.89 0.57 -4.94
C TRP A 61 8.41 -0.65 -4.17
N LEU A 62 9.12 -0.39 -3.08
CA LEU A 62 9.73 -1.38 -2.20
C LEU A 62 9.28 -1.11 -0.76
N SER A 63 9.14 -2.16 0.06
CA SER A 63 8.68 -2.03 1.44
C SER A 63 9.62 -1.19 2.30
N GLY A 64 9.05 -0.24 3.05
CA GLY A 64 9.80 0.59 3.99
C GLY A 64 10.43 -0.15 5.17
N SER A 65 10.13 -1.44 5.38
CA SER A 65 10.71 -2.26 6.46
C SER A 65 12.24 -2.32 6.41
N CYS A 66 12.83 -2.31 5.21
CA CYS A 66 14.26 -2.14 5.00
C CYS A 66 14.53 -1.66 3.58
N LEU A 67 15.22 -0.53 3.45
CA LEU A 67 15.59 0.07 2.16
C LEU A 67 17.03 0.57 2.22
N LEU A 68 17.78 0.30 1.16
CA LEU A 68 19.01 1.03 0.86
C LEU A 68 18.70 2.09 -0.19
N LEU A 69 18.97 3.35 0.14
CA LEU A 69 18.66 4.49 -0.70
C LEU A 69 19.92 5.25 -1.13
N ARG A 70 19.99 5.63 -2.40
CA ARG A 70 20.99 6.58 -2.89
C ARG A 70 20.66 7.95 -2.32
N ARG A 71 21.56 8.48 -1.48
CA ARG A 71 21.38 9.74 -0.75
C ARG A 71 20.96 10.91 -1.65
N GLU A 72 21.63 11.10 -2.78
CA GLU A 72 21.31 12.16 -3.74
C GLU A 72 19.87 12.10 -4.25
N ALA A 73 19.37 10.90 -4.54
CA ALA A 73 18.00 10.72 -5.01
C ALA A 73 16.97 10.95 -3.90
N PHE A 74 17.29 10.54 -2.66
CA PHE A 74 16.44 10.77 -1.50
C PHE A 74 16.33 12.25 -1.15
N ASP A 75 17.48 12.94 -1.08
CA ASP A 75 17.57 14.37 -0.76
C ASP A 75 16.88 15.22 -1.84
N ALA A 76 17.07 14.90 -3.13
CA ALA A 76 16.45 15.61 -4.25
C ALA A 76 14.91 15.53 -4.24
N LEU A 77 14.34 14.49 -3.64
CA LEU A 77 12.90 14.31 -3.51
C LEU A 77 12.33 14.83 -2.18
N GLY A 78 13.17 15.38 -1.30
CA GLY A 78 12.76 15.83 0.04
C GLY A 78 12.48 14.68 1.00
N GLY A 79 13.01 13.47 0.73
CA GLY A 79 12.85 12.31 1.59
C GLY A 79 11.44 11.72 1.63
N PHE A 80 11.06 11.15 2.78
CA PHE A 80 9.69 10.71 3.04
C PHE A 80 8.77 11.91 3.26
N ASP A 81 7.52 11.77 2.81
CA ASP A 81 6.52 12.81 3.04
C ASP A 81 5.89 12.66 4.43
N GLU A 82 6.13 13.64 5.29
CA GLU A 82 5.68 13.66 6.69
C GLU A 82 4.15 13.69 6.86
N ARG A 83 3.38 13.93 5.79
CA ARG A 83 1.92 13.81 5.81
C ARG A 83 1.47 12.37 6.05
N TYR A 84 2.31 11.38 5.72
CA TYR A 84 2.09 9.97 6.00
C TYR A 84 2.59 9.62 7.41
N PHE A 85 1.66 9.48 8.35
CA PHE A 85 1.99 8.95 9.68
C PHE A 85 2.25 7.43 9.64
N MET A 86 1.51 6.71 8.80
CA MET A 86 1.58 5.26 8.64
C MET A 86 0.92 4.88 7.32
N TYR A 87 1.46 3.85 6.65
CA TYR A 87 1.02 3.33 5.35
C TYR A 87 1.23 4.28 4.17
N LEU A 88 1.57 3.68 3.03
CA LEU A 88 1.76 4.33 1.73
C LEU A 88 2.94 5.31 1.67
N GLU A 89 3.69 5.53 2.74
CA GLU A 89 4.90 6.36 2.75
C GLU A 89 5.99 5.81 1.82
N ASP A 90 6.11 4.48 1.78
CA ASP A 90 7.04 3.74 0.95
C ASP A 90 6.57 3.64 -0.51
N VAL A 91 5.26 3.45 -0.71
CA VAL A 91 4.62 3.52 -2.02
C VAL A 91 4.78 4.90 -2.65
N ASP A 92 4.58 5.96 -1.86
CA ASP A 92 4.76 7.35 -2.29
C ASP A 92 6.21 7.64 -2.69
N LEU A 93 7.17 7.28 -1.84
CA LEU A 93 8.59 7.46 -2.14
C LEU A 93 9.00 6.68 -3.40
N GLY A 94 8.60 5.42 -3.52
CA GLY A 94 8.90 4.57 -4.68
C GLY A 94 8.33 5.14 -5.99
N ASP A 95 7.10 5.67 -5.93
CA ASP A 95 6.50 6.33 -7.08
C ASP A 95 7.19 7.65 -7.45
N ARG A 96 7.53 8.48 -6.46
CA ARG A 96 8.28 9.73 -6.70
C ARG A 96 9.65 9.46 -7.30
N LEU A 97 10.36 8.43 -6.83
CA LEU A 97 11.61 7.96 -7.44
C LEU A 97 11.40 7.57 -8.91
N GLY A 98 10.38 6.76 -9.20
CA GLY A 98 10.03 6.36 -10.56
C GLY A 98 9.71 7.55 -11.47
N ARG A 99 8.92 8.52 -10.99
CA ARG A 99 8.56 9.74 -11.73
C ARG A 99 9.75 10.67 -11.97
N ALA A 100 10.78 10.61 -11.13
CA ALA A 100 12.05 11.32 -11.30
C ALA A 100 13.05 10.56 -12.19
N GLY A 101 12.67 9.43 -12.79
CA GLY A 101 13.51 8.64 -13.68
C GLY A 101 14.44 7.65 -12.97
N TRP A 102 14.31 7.49 -11.64
CA TRP A 102 15.05 6.50 -10.90
C TRP A 102 14.35 5.14 -10.91
N GLN A 103 15.12 4.09 -10.61
CA GLN A 103 14.60 2.72 -10.48
C GLN A 103 14.61 2.29 -9.02
N ASN A 104 13.54 1.59 -8.62
CA ASN A 104 13.49 0.76 -7.42
C ASN A 104 13.83 -0.68 -7.82
N VAL A 105 14.82 -1.29 -7.18
CA VAL A 105 15.30 -2.64 -7.51
C VAL A 105 15.08 -3.55 -6.30
N TYR A 106 14.38 -4.66 -6.54
CA TYR A 106 14.24 -5.73 -5.57
C TYR A 106 15.40 -6.70 -5.71
N VAL A 107 16.08 -7.00 -4.59
CA VAL A 107 17.30 -7.82 -4.54
C VAL A 107 17.04 -9.03 -3.62
N PRO A 108 16.66 -10.19 -4.17
CA PRO A 108 16.27 -11.36 -3.37
C PRO A 108 17.44 -12.03 -2.63
N ASP A 109 18.67 -11.83 -3.10
CA ASP A 109 19.90 -12.36 -2.47
C ASP A 109 20.19 -11.69 -1.12
N ALA A 110 19.71 -10.46 -0.92
CA ALA A 110 19.72 -9.79 0.36
C ALA A 110 18.46 -10.18 1.14
N VAL A 111 18.63 -10.82 2.30
CA VAL A 111 17.51 -11.31 3.12
C VAL A 111 17.50 -10.63 4.47
N ILE A 112 16.33 -10.14 4.88
CA ILE A 112 16.07 -9.71 6.25
C ILE A 112 14.96 -10.56 6.88
N HIS A 113 15.03 -10.71 8.19
CA HIS A 113 13.97 -11.32 8.98
C HIS A 113 13.18 -10.22 9.68
N HIS A 114 11.86 -10.18 9.44
CA HIS A 114 10.98 -9.20 10.06
C HIS A 114 9.96 -9.92 10.93
N ASP A 115 9.86 -9.51 12.19
CA ASP A 115 8.82 -9.97 13.10
C ASP A 115 7.63 -9.00 13.04
N GLN A 116 6.66 -9.30 12.19
CA GLN A 116 5.45 -8.48 12.09
C GLN A 116 4.61 -8.60 13.36
N GLY A 117 4.34 -7.48 14.05
CA GLY A 117 3.21 -7.52 14.98
C GLY A 117 2.99 -6.45 16.02
N HIS A 118 3.88 -5.48 16.24
CA HIS A 118 3.70 -4.62 17.41
C HIS A 118 2.79 -3.40 17.17
N ALA A 119 2.89 -2.73 16.02
CA ALA A 119 2.16 -1.47 15.79
C ALA A 119 0.70 -1.67 15.32
N ALA A 120 0.46 -2.61 14.40
CA ALA A 120 -0.86 -2.80 13.78
C ALA A 120 -1.91 -3.44 14.71
N LYS A 121 -1.47 -4.18 15.73
CA LYS A 121 -2.34 -4.86 16.71
C LYS A 121 -2.95 -3.90 17.73
N ALA A 122 -2.45 -2.66 17.85
CA ALA A 122 -2.77 -1.78 18.96
C ALA A 122 -4.23 -1.25 18.93
N VAL A 123 -4.78 -0.85 17.77
CA VAL A 123 -6.20 -0.46 17.64
C VAL A 123 -6.67 -0.59 16.18
N PRO A 124 -7.51 -1.58 15.82
CA PRO A 124 -7.95 -1.80 14.43
C PRO A 124 -8.61 -0.57 13.77
N GLU A 125 -9.34 0.24 14.54
CA GLU A 125 -9.99 1.45 14.04
C GLU A 125 -9.00 2.56 13.69
N PHE A 126 -7.98 2.78 14.52
CA PHE A 126 -6.94 3.78 14.28
C PHE A 126 -6.14 3.45 13.03
N THR A 127 -5.67 2.20 12.96
CA THR A 127 -4.91 1.65 11.83
C THR A 127 -5.68 1.77 10.53
N LEU A 128 -6.98 1.45 10.56
CA LEU A 128 -7.85 1.56 9.40
C LEU A 128 -8.04 3.01 8.93
N ARG A 129 -8.25 3.95 9.86
CA ARG A 129 -8.37 5.38 9.54
C ARG A 129 -7.07 5.94 8.97
N ALA A 130 -5.93 5.59 9.56
CA ALA A 130 -4.61 5.97 9.06
C ALA A 130 -4.42 5.49 7.61
N HIS A 131 -4.71 4.22 7.33
CA HIS A 131 -4.61 3.67 5.98
C HIS A 131 -5.50 4.41 4.97
N HIS A 132 -6.76 4.71 5.32
CA HIS A 132 -7.65 5.44 4.40
C HIS A 132 -7.21 6.89 4.18
N ARG A 133 -6.69 7.55 5.21
CA ARG A 133 -6.11 8.90 5.09
C ARG A 133 -4.91 8.89 4.14
N SER A 134 -3.97 7.96 4.35
CA SER A 134 -2.79 7.81 3.49
C SER A 134 -3.16 7.47 2.05
N ALA A 135 -4.11 6.55 1.84
CA ALA A 135 -4.63 6.23 0.51
C ALA A 135 -5.27 7.44 -0.18
N TYR A 136 -5.99 8.29 0.57
CA TYR A 136 -6.53 9.54 0.03
C TYR A 136 -5.41 10.52 -0.36
N LEU A 137 -4.42 10.73 0.50
CA LEU A 137 -3.28 11.63 0.23
C LEU A 137 -2.56 11.22 -1.06
N PHE A 138 -2.16 9.95 -1.13
CA PHE A 138 -1.48 9.38 -2.29
C PHE A 138 -2.24 9.61 -3.59
N GLN A 139 -3.56 9.36 -3.59
CA GLN A 139 -4.37 9.57 -4.80
C GLN A 139 -4.66 11.04 -5.06
N ALA A 140 -4.80 11.88 -4.04
CA ALA A 140 -5.02 13.31 -4.21
C ALA A 140 -3.80 13.99 -4.87
N ASP A 141 -2.58 13.59 -4.50
CA ASP A 141 -1.35 14.14 -5.08
C ASP A 141 -1.16 13.75 -6.55
N ARG A 142 -1.75 12.62 -6.98
CA ARG A 142 -1.84 12.23 -8.39
C ARG A 142 -2.86 13.02 -9.20
N HIS A 143 -3.75 13.76 -8.53
CA HIS A 143 -4.81 14.54 -9.13
C HIS A 143 -4.74 16.03 -8.71
N PRO A 144 -3.61 16.72 -8.96
CA PRO A 144 -3.38 18.06 -8.43
C PRO A 144 -4.18 19.15 -9.16
N ARG A 145 -4.70 18.87 -10.37
CA ARG A 145 -5.35 19.89 -11.19
C ARG A 145 -6.71 20.26 -10.60
N THR A 146 -7.09 21.53 -10.70
CA THR A 146 -8.35 22.05 -10.15
C THR A 146 -9.58 21.34 -10.74
N TRP A 147 -9.58 21.05 -12.04
CA TRP A 147 -10.65 20.30 -12.71
C TRP A 147 -10.78 18.84 -12.23
N GLN A 148 -9.75 18.30 -11.56
CA GLN A 148 -9.78 16.96 -10.96
C GLN A 148 -10.36 16.99 -9.53
N ALA A 149 -10.83 18.14 -9.03
CA ALA A 149 -11.48 18.25 -7.73
C ALA A 149 -12.65 17.27 -7.52
N PRO A 150 -13.54 17.00 -8.51
CA PRO A 150 -14.60 16.02 -8.35
C PRO A 150 -14.08 14.60 -8.05
N ILE A 151 -12.96 14.20 -8.67
CA ILE A 151 -12.30 12.90 -8.39
C ILE A 151 -11.83 12.85 -6.94
N ARG A 152 -11.18 13.90 -6.46
CA ARG A 152 -10.72 13.99 -5.06
C ARG A 152 -11.88 13.95 -4.07
N TRP A 153 -13.01 14.61 -4.37
CA TRP A 153 -14.21 14.54 -3.54
C TRP A 153 -14.82 13.13 -3.52
N ALA A 154 -14.94 12.48 -4.68
CA ALA A 154 -15.43 11.12 -4.78
C ALA A 154 -14.54 10.13 -4.01
N LEU A 155 -13.22 10.23 -4.15
CA LEU A 155 -12.26 9.41 -3.40
C LEU A 155 -12.39 9.63 -1.90
N ARG A 156 -12.45 10.89 -1.45
CA ARG A 156 -12.63 11.23 -0.04
C ARG A 156 -13.92 10.62 0.52
N ALA A 157 -15.04 10.81 -0.17
CA ALA A 157 -16.34 10.30 0.27
C ALA A 157 -16.37 8.76 0.29
N GLY A 158 -15.85 8.10 -0.75
CA GLY A 158 -15.81 6.66 -0.87
C GLY A 158 -14.94 5.99 0.21
N LEU A 159 -13.74 6.54 0.44
CA LEU A 159 -12.82 6.03 1.47
C LEU A 159 -13.38 6.25 2.89
N GLU A 160 -13.98 7.40 3.15
CA GLU A 160 -14.63 7.68 4.44
C GLU A 160 -15.81 6.73 4.69
N LEU A 161 -16.67 6.52 3.69
CA LEU A 161 -17.79 5.59 3.78
C LEU A 161 -17.29 4.17 4.05
N ARG A 162 -16.31 3.70 3.29
CA ARG A 162 -15.70 2.37 3.46
C ARG A 162 -15.10 2.20 4.85
N CYS A 163 -14.36 3.20 5.34
CA CYS A 163 -13.78 3.18 6.68
C CYS A 163 -14.89 3.05 7.75
N ARG A 164 -15.94 3.87 7.66
CA ARG A 164 -17.09 3.81 8.60
C ARG A 164 -17.80 2.47 8.56
N LEU A 165 -18.02 1.90 7.38
CA LEU A 165 -18.68 0.59 7.23
C LEU A 165 -17.83 -0.53 7.84
N ALA A 166 -16.52 -0.53 7.59
CA ALA A 166 -15.60 -1.51 8.15
C ALA A 166 -15.46 -1.39 9.68
N ILE A 167 -15.46 -0.18 10.25
CA ILE A 167 -15.50 0.01 11.71
C ILE A 167 -16.82 -0.52 12.28
N ARG A 168 -17.95 -0.23 11.62
CA ARG A 168 -19.27 -0.73 12.04
C ARG A 168 -19.37 -2.24 11.98
N SER A 169 -18.86 -2.89 10.93
CA SER A 169 -18.87 -4.35 10.82
C SER A 169 -17.97 -5.00 11.88
N ALA A 170 -16.77 -4.47 12.11
CA ALA A 170 -15.87 -4.93 13.16
C ALA A 170 -16.50 -4.82 14.55
N ARG A 171 -17.13 -3.69 14.88
CA ARG A 171 -17.86 -3.49 16.15
C ARG A 171 -19.08 -4.41 16.31
N ARG A 172 -19.73 -4.82 15.21
CA ARG A 172 -20.84 -5.78 15.25
C ARG A 172 -20.34 -7.20 15.53
N ALA A 173 -19.20 -7.58 14.95
CA ALA A 173 -18.59 -8.89 15.13
C ALA A 173 -18.06 -9.12 16.56
N THR A 174 -17.61 -8.05 17.24
CA THR A 174 -17.10 -8.12 18.62
C THR A 174 -18.17 -7.96 19.70
N ARG A 175 -19.44 -7.78 19.33
CA ARG A 175 -20.53 -7.61 20.30
C ARG A 175 -20.95 -9.00 20.84
N PRO A 176 -20.91 -9.24 22.16
CA PRO A 176 -21.31 -10.54 22.71
C PRO A 176 -22.79 -10.81 22.38
N PRO A 177 -23.18 -12.09 22.15
CA PRO A 177 -24.57 -12.43 21.92
C PRO A 177 -25.41 -11.93 23.10
N ARG A 178 -26.49 -11.20 22.81
CA ARG A 178 -27.44 -10.78 23.85
C ARG A 178 -27.98 -12.04 24.50
N GLY A 179 -27.63 -12.25 25.77
CA GLY A 179 -28.17 -13.34 26.56
C GLY A 179 -29.69 -13.31 26.50
N ARG A 180 -30.30 -14.40 26.01
CA ARG A 180 -31.70 -14.68 26.26
C ARG A 180 -31.82 -15.04 27.75
N HIS A 181 -32.17 -14.07 28.58
CA HIS A 181 -32.79 -14.36 29.86
C HIS A 181 -34.28 -14.50 29.61
N GLY A 182 -34.77 -15.73 29.70
CA GLY A 182 -36.17 -16.14 29.66
C GLY A 182 -36.27 -17.52 30.26
#